data_AF-A0A4P7PVM9-F1
#
_entry.id   AF-A0A4P7PVM9-F1
#
_cell.length_a   1.000
_cell.length_b   1.000
_cell.length_c   1.000
_cell.angle_alpha   90.00
_cell.angle_beta   90.00
_cell.angle_gamma   90.00
#
_symmetry.space_group_name_H-M   'P 1'
#
loop_
_entity.id
_entity.type
_entity.pdbx_description
1 polymer ?
#
loop_
_entity_poly.entity_id
_entity_poly.type
_entity_poly.pdbx_seq_one_letter_code
_entity_poly.pdbx_strand_id
1 'polypeptide(L)'
;MLLLVILGITTAFSQEDTRPVNTGDDFSLEGALELFKNSNSLEEFEKSMNQENNQVNNLDLDGDGQTDYINVEDIKENDSHVIIMSTYLTETEKQDIAIIALEKTGDGKAVLQIEGNEDLFPKNTLLEPSTEEKGAVQNLKAESNVAVIENASPTVNVWLWPSVRYLYAPTYVVWVSPYRWRVYPRWWKPWRPISHPVFYAHRNHYRTYYRPVTVRRVSAVRTVYYPRRHSSTLVVHNRRGTTVIHKNKRGNVKTVKVRRTRVRR
;
A
#
# COMPACT_ATOMS: atom_id res chain seq x y z
N MET A 1 -48.70 42.76 -28.47
CA MET A 1 -48.27 41.37 -28.22
C MET A 1 -46.89 41.44 -27.55
N LEU A 2 -46.82 41.29 -26.23
CA LEU A 2 -45.58 41.43 -25.46
C LEU A 2 -44.91 40.04 -25.37
N LEU A 3 -43.72 39.89 -25.97
CA LEU A 3 -42.96 38.65 -25.93
C LEU A 3 -42.10 38.61 -24.66
N LEU A 4 -42.40 37.70 -23.74
CA LEU A 4 -41.65 37.51 -22.50
C LEU A 4 -40.53 36.49 -22.75
N VAL A 5 -39.26 36.94 -22.74
CA VAL A 5 -38.08 36.06 -22.84
C VAL A 5 -37.71 35.62 -21.44
N ILE A 6 -37.86 34.33 -21.14
CA ILE A 6 -37.40 33.72 -19.89
C ILE A 6 -35.95 33.28 -20.11
N LEU A 7 -34.99 34.02 -19.54
CA LEU A 7 -33.61 33.55 -19.41
C LEU A 7 -33.56 32.48 -18.30
N GLY A 8 -33.39 31.22 -18.69
CA GLY A 8 -33.11 30.12 -17.76
C GLY A 8 -31.69 30.24 -17.20
N ILE A 9 -31.56 30.48 -15.89
CA ILE A 9 -30.28 30.41 -15.19
C ILE A 9 -29.95 28.93 -15.01
N THR A 10 -29.04 28.39 -15.84
CA THR A 10 -28.47 27.06 -15.61
C THR A 10 -27.49 27.16 -14.44
N THR A 11 -27.83 26.56 -13.30
CA THR A 11 -26.87 26.37 -12.21
C THR A 11 -25.82 25.35 -12.67
N ALA A 12 -24.63 25.84 -13.03
CA ALA A 12 -23.49 24.98 -13.26
C ALA A 12 -23.00 24.45 -11.91
N PHE A 13 -23.27 23.17 -11.62
CA PHE A 13 -22.59 22.48 -10.54
C PHE A 13 -21.13 22.26 -10.95
N SER A 14 -20.19 22.80 -10.19
CA SER A 14 -18.78 22.43 -10.32
C SER A 14 -18.64 20.93 -10.02
N GLN A 15 -18.01 20.16 -10.91
CA GLN A 15 -17.62 18.79 -10.60
C GLN A 15 -16.66 18.82 -9.41
N GLU A 16 -17.00 18.09 -8.35
CA GLU A 16 -16.10 17.89 -7.22
C GLU A 16 -14.95 16.99 -7.66
N ASP A 17 -13.72 17.37 -7.32
CA ASP A 17 -12.53 16.59 -7.68
C ASP A 17 -12.46 15.35 -6.79
N THR A 18 -12.94 14.22 -7.30
CA THR A 18 -13.00 12.95 -6.57
C THR A 18 -11.71 12.13 -6.67
N ARG A 19 -10.55 12.76 -6.91
CA ARG A 19 -9.26 12.06 -6.97
C ARG A 19 -8.61 11.99 -5.59
N PRO A 20 -7.72 11.01 -5.35
CA PRO A 20 -6.98 10.95 -4.09
C PRO A 20 -6.13 12.21 -3.88
N VAL A 21 -5.60 12.44 -2.68
CA VAL A 21 -4.65 13.53 -2.43
C VAL A 21 -3.25 13.13 -2.87
N ASN A 22 -2.86 11.90 -2.58
CA ASN A 22 -1.61 11.28 -3.01
C ASN A 22 -1.95 10.08 -3.89
N THR A 23 -1.18 9.84 -4.95
CA THR A 23 -1.46 8.75 -5.90
C THR A 23 -1.47 7.38 -5.24
N GLY A 24 -0.77 7.21 -4.12
CA GLY A 24 -0.81 5.98 -3.31
C GLY A 24 -2.11 5.78 -2.52
N ASP A 25 -2.96 6.80 -2.34
CA ASP A 25 -4.18 6.65 -1.52
C ASP A 25 -5.22 5.70 -2.18
N ASP A 26 -5.02 5.33 -3.44
CA ASP A 26 -5.75 4.27 -4.17
C ASP A 26 -5.14 2.87 -3.98
N PHE A 27 -4.25 2.70 -3.00
CA PHE A 27 -3.78 1.41 -2.50
C PHE A 27 -3.96 1.34 -0.98
N SER A 28 -4.52 0.24 -0.47
CA SER A 28 -4.74 0.05 0.97
C SER A 28 -3.54 -0.63 1.63
N LEU A 29 -2.78 0.12 2.42
CA LEU A 29 -1.70 -0.45 3.23
C LEU A 29 -2.23 -1.40 4.30
N GLU A 30 -3.37 -1.07 4.92
CA GLU A 30 -4.08 -1.93 5.87
C GLU A 30 -4.55 -3.23 5.21
N GLY A 31 -5.18 -3.12 4.04
CA GLY A 31 -5.62 -4.28 3.27
C GLY A 31 -4.46 -5.16 2.80
N ALA A 32 -3.33 -4.57 2.40
CA ALA A 32 -2.13 -5.32 2.06
C ALA A 32 -1.59 -6.10 3.26
N LEU A 33 -1.56 -5.52 4.46
CA LEU A 33 -1.19 -6.24 5.68
C LEU A 33 -2.17 -7.37 6.00
N GLU A 34 -3.48 -7.16 5.81
CA GLU A 34 -4.49 -8.19 6.04
C GLU A 34 -4.36 -9.37 5.06
N LEU A 35 -4.14 -9.08 3.78
CA LEU A 35 -3.87 -10.13 2.80
C LEU A 35 -2.56 -10.86 3.10
N PHE A 36 -1.51 -10.14 3.49
CA PHE A 36 -0.25 -10.74 3.90
C PHE A 36 -0.43 -11.64 5.12
N LYS A 37 -1.15 -11.19 6.17
CA LYS A 37 -1.47 -11.98 7.36
C LYS A 37 -2.10 -13.32 7.00
N ASN A 38 -2.99 -13.35 6.01
CA ASN A 38 -3.80 -14.53 5.67
C ASN A 38 -3.20 -15.42 4.57
N SER A 39 -2.15 -14.97 3.86
CA SER A 39 -1.56 -15.72 2.74
C SER A 39 -0.57 -16.78 3.20
N ASN A 40 -0.55 -17.94 2.55
CA ASN A 40 0.38 -19.04 2.87
C ASN A 40 1.72 -18.94 2.13
N SER A 41 1.85 -18.01 1.19
CA SER A 41 3.07 -17.75 0.42
C SER A 41 3.09 -16.33 -0.15
N LEU A 42 4.23 -15.86 -0.63
CA LEU A 42 4.32 -14.59 -1.35
C LEU A 42 3.63 -14.63 -2.72
N GLU A 43 3.57 -15.79 -3.37
CA GLU A 43 2.80 -15.96 -4.61
C GLU A 43 1.30 -15.79 -4.36
N GLU A 44 0.78 -16.40 -3.30
CA GLU A 44 -0.62 -16.24 -2.89
C GLU A 44 -0.93 -14.80 -2.48
N PHE A 45 -0.01 -14.16 -1.74
CA PHE A 45 -0.11 -12.76 -1.39
C PHE A 45 -0.18 -11.86 -2.62
N GLU A 46 0.74 -12.02 -3.58
CA GLU A 46 0.73 -11.29 -4.84
C GLU A 46 -0.57 -11.52 -5.62
N LYS A 47 -1.01 -12.78 -5.72
CA LYS A 47 -2.27 -13.11 -6.38
C LYS A 47 -3.45 -12.42 -5.72
N SER A 48 -3.53 -12.48 -4.40
CA SER A 48 -4.61 -11.87 -3.64
C SER A 48 -4.68 -10.36 -3.90
N MET A 49 -3.59 -9.61 -3.76
CA MET A 49 -3.58 -8.16 -4.03
C MET A 49 -4.08 -7.76 -5.42
N ASN A 50 -3.97 -8.67 -6.39
CA ASN A 50 -4.41 -8.49 -7.77
C ASN A 50 -5.79 -9.09 -8.07
N GLN A 51 -6.66 -9.18 -7.06
CA GLN A 51 -8.07 -9.54 -7.20
C GLN A 51 -8.98 -8.36 -6.86
N GLU A 52 -9.89 -8.00 -7.77
CA GLU A 52 -10.82 -6.88 -7.62
C GLU A 52 -11.67 -6.93 -6.34
N ASN A 53 -12.04 -8.14 -5.90
CA ASN A 53 -13.04 -8.36 -4.86
C ASN A 53 -12.56 -8.09 -3.42
N ASN A 54 -11.28 -7.79 -3.20
CA ASN A 54 -10.75 -7.49 -1.86
C ASN A 54 -10.51 -6.01 -1.59
N GLN A 55 -10.73 -5.13 -2.57
CA GLN A 55 -10.68 -3.68 -2.35
C GLN A 55 -9.32 -3.19 -1.80
N VAL A 56 -8.22 -3.86 -2.16
CA VAL A 56 -6.85 -3.47 -1.77
C VAL A 56 -6.16 -2.63 -2.84
N ASN A 57 -6.34 -2.98 -4.11
CA ASN A 57 -5.71 -2.32 -5.25
C ASN A 57 -6.75 -1.55 -6.09
N ASN A 58 -6.55 -0.24 -6.24
CA ASN A 58 -7.29 0.65 -7.14
C ASN A 58 -6.33 1.55 -7.94
N LEU A 59 -5.04 1.19 -7.99
CA LEU A 59 -4.00 2.00 -8.63
C LEU A 59 -4.09 1.95 -10.15
N ASP A 60 -3.96 3.12 -10.78
CA ASP A 60 -3.82 3.33 -12.23
C ASP A 60 -2.78 4.45 -12.41
N LEU A 61 -1.53 4.09 -12.13
CA LEU A 61 -0.37 4.99 -12.20
C LEU A 61 0.11 5.17 -13.64
N ASP A 62 -0.22 4.26 -14.58
CA ASP A 62 0.09 4.44 -15.99
C ASP A 62 -1.02 5.19 -16.77
N GLY A 63 -2.20 5.38 -16.14
CA GLY A 63 -3.34 6.17 -16.59
C GLY A 63 -4.06 5.60 -17.80
N ASP A 64 -3.98 4.30 -18.03
CA ASP A 64 -4.64 3.63 -19.14
C ASP A 64 -6.13 3.34 -18.86
N GLY A 65 -6.60 3.64 -17.64
CA GLY A 65 -7.97 3.41 -17.19
C GLY A 65 -8.21 1.99 -16.67
N GLN A 66 -7.15 1.21 -16.48
CA GLN A 66 -7.14 -0.12 -15.92
C GLN A 66 -6.26 -0.16 -14.67
N THR A 67 -6.53 -1.09 -13.78
CA THR A 67 -5.68 -1.26 -12.60
C THR A 67 -4.32 -1.81 -12.96
N ASP A 68 -3.29 -1.23 -12.39
CA ASP A 68 -1.92 -1.72 -12.44
C ASP A 68 -1.77 -3.07 -11.73
N TYR A 69 -1.01 -3.99 -12.33
CA TYR A 69 -0.61 -5.23 -11.67
C TYR A 69 0.48 -4.97 -10.65
N ILE A 70 0.29 -5.44 -9.42
CA ILE A 70 1.26 -5.31 -8.34
C ILE A 70 2.14 -6.56 -8.28
N ASN A 71 3.43 -6.41 -8.57
CA ASN A 71 4.47 -7.42 -8.38
C ASN A 71 4.95 -7.45 -6.93
N VAL A 72 5.29 -8.65 -6.44
CA VAL A 72 5.94 -8.87 -5.14
C VAL A 72 7.35 -9.39 -5.32
N GLU A 73 8.29 -8.84 -4.57
CA GLU A 73 9.68 -9.29 -4.50
C GLU A 73 10.13 -9.31 -3.03
N ASP A 74 10.96 -10.26 -2.63
CA ASP A 74 11.55 -10.30 -1.29
C ASP A 74 13.04 -10.02 -1.35
N ILE A 75 13.53 -9.20 -0.42
CA ILE A 75 14.95 -9.13 -0.09
C ILE A 75 15.16 -9.70 1.30
N LYS A 76 15.82 -10.85 1.35
CA LYS A 76 16.23 -11.50 2.59
C LYS A 76 17.65 -11.09 2.97
N GLU A 77 17.81 -10.58 4.19
CA GLU A 77 19.11 -10.23 4.78
C GLU A 77 19.12 -10.69 6.25
N ASN A 78 19.90 -11.73 6.56
CA ASN A 78 19.94 -12.37 7.88
C ASN A 78 18.53 -12.78 8.36
N ASP A 79 18.12 -12.26 9.52
CA ASP A 79 16.81 -12.46 10.15
C ASP A 79 15.76 -11.41 9.71
N SER A 80 16.04 -10.64 8.65
CA SER A 80 15.13 -9.65 8.09
C SER A 80 14.65 -10.03 6.69
N HIS A 81 13.39 -9.71 6.41
CA HIS A 81 12.80 -9.76 5.09
C HIS A 81 12.22 -8.38 4.73
N VAL A 82 12.42 -7.95 3.49
CA VAL A 82 11.78 -6.74 2.96
C VAL A 82 11.02 -7.12 1.70
N ILE A 83 9.70 -7.23 1.86
CA ILE A 83 8.76 -7.59 0.81
C ILE A 83 8.34 -6.32 0.08
N ILE A 84 8.77 -6.15 -1.16
CA ILE A 84 8.55 -4.98 -2.00
C ILE A 84 7.33 -5.21 -2.88
N MET A 85 6.37 -4.29 -2.81
CA MET A 85 5.24 -4.19 -3.73
C MET A 85 5.54 -3.12 -4.76
N SER A 86 5.42 -3.44 -6.04
CA SER A 86 5.82 -2.54 -7.13
C SER A 86 4.96 -2.77 -8.38
N THR A 87 4.92 -1.81 -9.29
CA THR A 87 4.27 -1.95 -10.59
C THR A 87 5.21 -1.50 -11.71
N TYR A 88 5.08 -2.11 -12.88
CA TYR A 88 5.68 -1.62 -14.11
C TYR A 88 4.75 -0.58 -14.74
N LEU A 89 5.27 0.63 -15.01
CA LEU A 89 4.55 1.68 -15.74
C LEU A 89 4.86 1.66 -17.24
N THR A 90 6.01 1.09 -17.59
CA THR A 90 6.41 0.78 -18.97
C THR A 90 7.28 -0.48 -18.96
N GLU A 91 7.77 -0.89 -20.13
CA GLU A 91 8.72 -2.00 -20.26
C GLU A 91 10.03 -1.78 -19.46
N THR A 92 10.42 -0.52 -19.26
CA THR A 92 11.70 -0.17 -18.61
C THR A 92 11.55 0.63 -17.32
N GLU A 93 10.35 1.10 -16.98
CA GLU A 93 10.11 1.90 -15.78
C GLU A 93 9.26 1.13 -14.78
N LYS A 94 9.80 0.96 -13.57
CA LYS A 94 9.17 0.32 -12.42
C LYS A 94 9.02 1.36 -11.30
N GLN A 95 7.91 1.30 -10.58
CA GLN A 95 7.62 2.16 -9.43
C GLN A 95 7.32 1.28 -8.22
N ASP A 96 8.08 1.47 -7.14
CA ASP A 96 7.76 0.81 -5.87
C ASP A 96 6.56 1.53 -5.21
N ILE A 97 5.63 0.75 -4.68
CA ILE A 97 4.37 1.21 -4.08
C ILE A 97 4.51 1.27 -2.56
N ALA A 98 4.91 0.16 -1.96
CA ALA A 98 5.07 0.00 -0.53
C ALA A 98 6.00 -1.17 -0.22
N ILE A 99 6.47 -1.27 1.01
CA ILE A 99 7.22 -2.43 1.51
C ILE A 99 6.59 -2.97 2.79
N ILE A 100 6.63 -4.29 3.00
CA ILE A 100 6.45 -4.90 4.32
C ILE A 100 7.85 -5.31 4.80
N ALA A 101 8.31 -4.70 5.88
CA ALA A 101 9.55 -5.05 6.53
C ALA A 101 9.28 -5.94 7.74
N LEU A 102 9.94 -7.08 7.82
CA LEU A 102 9.78 -8.11 8.85
C LEU A 102 11.14 -8.40 9.47
N GLU A 103 11.19 -8.54 10.79
CA GLU A 103 12.40 -8.89 11.52
C GLU A 103 12.09 -9.94 12.58
N LYS A 104 12.84 -11.04 12.58
CA LYS A 104 12.80 -12.04 13.65
C LYS A 104 13.58 -11.49 14.85
N THR A 105 12.88 -11.29 15.95
CA THR A 105 13.44 -10.66 17.17
C THR A 105 13.79 -11.69 18.26
N GLY A 106 13.51 -12.97 18.01
CA GLY A 106 13.86 -14.07 18.89
C GLY A 106 13.20 -15.37 18.48
N ASP A 107 13.35 -16.40 19.31
CA ASP A 107 12.65 -17.67 19.09
C ASP A 107 11.14 -17.49 19.22
N GLY A 108 10.40 -17.94 18.21
CA GLY A 108 8.94 -17.76 18.14
C GLY A 108 8.46 -16.30 18.09
N LYS A 109 9.33 -15.33 17.75
CA LYS A 109 9.02 -13.90 17.79
C LYS A 109 9.45 -13.19 16.53
N ALA A 110 8.52 -12.47 15.92
CA ALA A 110 8.79 -11.56 14.83
C ALA A 110 7.91 -10.32 14.92
N VAL A 111 8.39 -9.22 14.34
CA VAL A 111 7.68 -7.95 14.24
C VAL A 111 7.70 -7.49 12.79
N LEU A 112 6.67 -6.77 12.35
CA LEU A 112 6.63 -6.19 11.01
C LEU A 112 6.05 -4.79 10.99
N GLN A 113 6.36 -4.06 9.93
CA GLN A 113 5.76 -2.78 9.57
C GLN A 113 5.55 -2.73 8.06
N ILE A 114 4.48 -2.07 7.63
CA ILE A 114 4.33 -1.66 6.22
C ILE A 114 4.68 -0.18 6.09
N GLU A 115 5.41 0.16 5.03
CA GLU A 115 5.81 1.51 4.67
C GLU A 115 5.36 1.85 3.25
N GLY A 116 4.57 2.91 3.10
CA GLY A 116 4.24 3.46 1.78
C GLY A 116 5.42 4.21 1.18
N ASN A 117 5.68 4.04 -0.12
CA ASN A 117 6.75 4.76 -0.82
C ASN A 117 6.45 6.27 -0.84
N GLU A 118 7.41 7.10 -0.42
CA GLU A 118 7.26 8.56 -0.35
C GLU A 118 7.00 9.25 -1.70
N ASP A 119 7.27 8.57 -2.82
CA ASP A 119 6.90 9.07 -4.14
C ASP A 119 5.37 9.03 -4.34
N LEU A 120 4.66 8.10 -3.69
CA LEU A 120 3.21 7.88 -3.82
C LEU A 120 2.40 8.27 -2.57
N PHE A 121 3.00 8.17 -1.39
CA PHE A 121 2.37 8.39 -0.09
C PHE A 121 2.98 9.60 0.62
N PRO A 122 2.31 10.18 1.64
CA PRO A 122 2.95 11.12 2.55
C PRO A 122 4.21 10.52 3.17
N LYS A 123 5.20 11.36 3.46
CA LYS A 123 6.42 10.94 4.15
C LYS A 123 6.09 10.27 5.49
N ASN A 124 6.88 9.24 5.83
CA ASN A 124 6.69 8.44 7.04
C ASN A 124 5.28 7.82 7.17
N THR A 125 4.65 7.41 6.06
CA THR A 125 3.43 6.60 6.12
C THR A 125 3.79 5.17 6.52
N LEU A 126 3.77 4.91 7.83
CA LEU A 126 4.11 3.63 8.45
C LEU A 126 2.92 3.07 9.24
N LEU A 127 2.59 1.80 9.03
CA LEU A 127 1.59 1.10 9.82
C LEU A 127 2.17 -0.19 10.43
N GLU A 128 1.63 -0.58 11.58
CA GLU A 128 1.92 -1.87 12.21
C GLU A 128 0.64 -2.51 12.78
N PRO A 129 0.63 -3.83 13.02
CA PRO A 129 -0.53 -4.48 13.63
C PRO A 129 -0.82 -3.93 15.03
N SER A 130 -2.11 -3.81 15.34
CA SER A 130 -2.64 -3.33 16.62
C SER A 130 -3.20 -4.49 17.44
N THR A 131 -3.09 -4.40 18.77
CA THR A 131 -3.60 -5.40 19.73
C THR A 131 -5.13 -5.34 19.92
N GLU A 132 -5.88 -4.57 19.13
CA GLU A 132 -7.35 -4.46 19.24
C GLU A 132 -8.12 -5.71 18.74
N GLU A 133 -7.53 -6.90 18.91
CA GLU A 133 -8.31 -8.14 18.96
C GLU A 133 -8.86 -8.30 20.38
N LYS A 134 -10.17 -8.11 20.54
CA LYS A 134 -10.95 -8.78 21.60
C LYS A 134 -10.77 -10.30 21.44
N GLY A 135 -9.68 -10.87 21.95
CA GLY A 135 -9.44 -12.30 21.77
C GLY A 135 -8.09 -12.88 22.18
N ALA A 136 -7.07 -12.08 22.51
CA ALA A 136 -5.77 -12.63 22.90
C ALA A 136 -5.19 -11.93 24.13
N VAL A 137 -5.93 -11.96 25.25
CA VAL A 137 -5.31 -11.80 26.56
C VAL A 137 -4.60 -13.11 26.89
N GLN A 138 -3.30 -13.18 26.60
CA GLN A 138 -2.45 -14.14 27.31
C GLN A 138 -2.48 -13.74 28.79
N ASN A 139 -3.02 -14.62 29.62
CA ASN A 139 -3.00 -14.51 31.08
C ASN A 139 -1.55 -14.47 31.57
N LEU A 140 -0.99 -13.27 31.72
CA LEU A 140 0.19 -13.06 32.56
C LEU A 140 -0.32 -12.87 33.99
N LYS A 141 -0.18 -13.92 34.80
CA LYS A 141 -0.39 -13.84 36.25
C LYS A 141 0.59 -12.80 36.80
N ALA A 142 0.03 -11.79 37.45
CA ALA A 142 0.75 -10.70 38.08
C ALA A 142 1.35 -11.17 39.40
N GLU A 143 2.67 -11.12 39.52
CA GLU A 143 3.36 -10.99 40.81
C GLU A 143 4.51 -10.00 40.65
N SER A 144 4.25 -8.73 40.97
CA SER A 144 5.12 -7.79 41.70
C SER A 144 4.80 -6.32 41.33
N ASN A 145 4.48 -5.54 42.36
CA ASN A 145 4.13 -4.12 42.28
C ASN A 145 5.38 -3.26 42.09
N VAL A 146 5.75 -2.97 40.84
CA VAL A 146 6.50 -1.76 40.47
C VAL A 146 5.97 -1.30 39.12
N ALA A 147 5.21 -0.21 39.10
CA ALA A 147 4.78 0.41 37.85
C ALA A 147 5.97 1.15 37.21
N VAL A 148 6.82 0.40 36.50
CA VAL A 148 7.68 1.01 35.49
C VAL A 148 6.76 1.43 34.36
N ILE A 149 6.53 2.73 34.20
CA ILE A 149 5.84 3.27 33.02
C ILE A 149 6.85 3.18 31.87
N GLU A 150 7.05 1.98 31.33
CA GLU A 150 7.64 1.84 30.02
C GLU A 150 6.58 2.30 29.01
N ASN A 151 6.78 3.48 28.44
CA ASN A 151 6.01 3.98 27.29
C ASN A 151 6.30 3.17 26.00
N ALA A 152 6.58 1.88 26.12
CA ALA A 152 6.76 0.97 25.00
C ALA A 152 5.37 0.55 24.51
N SER A 153 4.89 1.17 23.43
CA SER A 153 3.68 0.70 22.77
C SER A 153 3.85 -0.80 22.44
N PRO A 154 2.97 -1.69 22.93
CA PRO A 154 3.15 -3.13 22.76
C PRO A 154 3.19 -3.45 21.27
N THR A 155 4.25 -4.14 20.85
CA THR A 155 4.39 -4.62 19.47
C THR A 155 3.73 -5.99 19.37
N VAL A 156 2.91 -6.20 18.35
CA VAL A 156 2.22 -7.48 18.14
C VAL A 156 3.23 -8.50 17.61
N ASN A 157 3.29 -9.68 18.24
CA ASN A 157 4.06 -10.79 17.71
C ASN A 157 3.33 -11.41 16.52
N VAL A 158 3.93 -11.33 15.33
CA VAL A 158 3.36 -11.82 14.07
C VAL A 158 3.85 -13.22 13.69
N TRP A 159 4.65 -13.87 14.53
CA TRP A 159 5.30 -15.16 14.23
C TRP A 159 4.35 -16.25 13.72
N LEU A 160 3.11 -16.29 14.22
CA LEU A 160 2.14 -17.32 13.87
C LEU A 160 1.37 -17.04 12.57
N TRP A 161 1.60 -15.91 11.90
CA TRP A 161 0.97 -15.64 10.61
C TRP A 161 1.50 -16.64 9.57
N PRO A 162 0.62 -17.27 8.77
CA PRO A 162 1.02 -18.22 7.71
C PRO A 162 2.14 -17.71 6.81
N SER A 163 2.07 -16.46 6.36
CA SER A 163 3.10 -15.81 5.52
C SER A 163 4.44 -15.66 6.24
N VAL A 164 4.42 -15.27 7.51
CA VAL A 164 5.64 -15.13 8.33
C VAL A 164 6.28 -16.49 8.56
N ARG A 165 5.50 -17.51 8.87
CA ARG A 165 6.00 -18.89 9.00
C ARG A 165 6.57 -19.42 7.68
N TYR A 166 5.94 -19.07 6.56
CA TYR A 166 6.43 -19.42 5.23
C TYR A 166 7.81 -18.79 4.96
N LEU A 167 8.00 -17.50 5.23
CA LEU A 167 9.28 -16.81 5.01
C LEU A 167 10.43 -17.38 5.86
N TYR A 168 10.14 -17.77 7.10
CA TYR A 168 11.13 -18.37 8.01
C TYR A 168 11.24 -19.90 7.91
N ALA A 169 10.54 -20.53 6.97
CA ALA A 169 10.65 -21.97 6.77
C ALA A 169 12.06 -22.32 6.23
N PRO A 170 12.65 -23.47 6.65
CA PRO A 170 13.95 -23.89 6.14
C PRO A 170 14.02 -24.08 4.62
N THR A 171 12.88 -24.37 4.00
CA THR A 171 12.74 -24.60 2.55
C THR A 171 12.37 -23.33 1.77
N TYR A 172 12.23 -22.18 2.43
CA TYR A 172 11.88 -20.95 1.75
C TYR A 172 12.96 -20.50 0.78
N VAL A 173 12.54 -20.18 -0.44
CA VAL A 173 13.36 -19.56 -1.48
C VAL A 173 12.80 -18.18 -1.74
N VAL A 174 13.70 -17.19 -1.83
CA VAL A 174 13.36 -15.79 -2.09
C VAL A 174 12.41 -15.69 -3.28
N TRP A 175 11.23 -15.10 -3.05
CA TRP A 175 10.24 -14.87 -4.10
C TRP A 175 10.61 -13.65 -4.92
N VAL A 176 10.58 -13.81 -6.24
CA VAL A 176 10.66 -12.72 -7.21
C VAL A 176 9.53 -12.94 -8.20
N SER A 177 8.59 -11.99 -8.27
CA SER A 177 7.47 -12.07 -9.20
C SER A 177 7.97 -12.39 -10.63
N PRO A 178 7.40 -13.39 -11.32
CA PRO A 178 7.79 -13.72 -12.69
C PRO A 178 7.16 -12.78 -13.73
N TYR A 179 6.18 -11.96 -13.33
CA TYR A 179 5.40 -11.13 -14.25
C TYR A 179 6.11 -9.82 -14.57
N ARG A 180 5.86 -9.30 -15.76
CA ARG A 180 6.49 -8.09 -16.30
C ARG A 180 5.45 -7.24 -17.01
N TRP A 181 5.85 -6.06 -17.46
CA TRP A 181 5.03 -5.22 -18.34
C TRP A 181 4.40 -6.05 -19.47
N ARG A 182 3.06 -6.09 -19.53
CA ARG A 182 2.29 -6.85 -20.53
C ARG A 182 2.49 -8.37 -20.54
N VAL A 183 3.17 -8.92 -19.53
CA VAL A 183 3.34 -10.37 -19.35
C VAL A 183 2.79 -10.71 -17.97
N TYR A 184 1.48 -10.95 -17.94
CA TYR A 184 0.70 -11.14 -16.72
C TYR A 184 0.21 -12.59 -16.57
N PRO A 185 -0.17 -13.01 -15.35
CA PRO A 185 -0.73 -14.33 -15.15
C PRO A 185 -2.03 -14.52 -15.92
N ARG A 186 -2.30 -15.75 -16.39
CA ARG A 186 -3.54 -16.09 -17.11
C ARG A 186 -4.82 -15.85 -16.29
N TRP A 187 -4.72 -15.89 -14.96
CA TRP A 187 -5.85 -15.68 -14.06
C TRP A 187 -6.13 -14.19 -13.80
N TRP A 188 -5.15 -13.31 -14.07
CA TRP A 188 -5.32 -11.89 -13.84
C TRP A 188 -6.09 -11.25 -14.98
N LYS A 189 -7.06 -10.40 -14.62
CA LYS A 189 -7.74 -9.52 -15.54
C LYS A 189 -7.75 -8.15 -14.91
N PRO A 190 -7.23 -7.11 -15.57
CA PRO A 190 -7.36 -5.76 -15.07
C PRO A 190 -8.84 -5.38 -14.95
N TRP A 191 -9.17 -4.57 -13.96
CA TRP A 191 -10.48 -3.95 -13.82
C TRP A 191 -10.36 -2.44 -13.95
N ARG A 192 -11.49 -1.77 -14.09
CA ARG A 192 -11.50 -0.30 -14.11
C ARG A 192 -11.42 0.20 -12.67
N PRO A 193 -10.50 1.13 -12.35
CA PRO A 193 -10.50 1.78 -11.05
C PRO A 193 -11.86 2.41 -10.76
N ILE A 194 -12.34 2.21 -9.55
CA ILE A 194 -13.53 2.89 -9.04
C ILE A 194 -13.13 4.27 -8.53
N SER A 195 -14.11 5.16 -8.34
CA SER A 195 -13.83 6.50 -7.83
C SER A 195 -13.23 6.44 -6.43
N HIS A 196 -12.23 7.30 -6.17
CA HIS A 196 -11.50 7.30 -4.90
C HIS A 196 -12.40 7.36 -3.65
N PRO A 197 -13.49 8.17 -3.59
CA PRO A 197 -14.36 8.17 -2.43
C PRO A 197 -15.02 6.81 -2.16
N VAL A 198 -15.37 6.06 -3.21
CA VAL A 198 -15.96 4.72 -3.09
C VAL A 198 -14.90 3.72 -2.64
N PHE A 199 -13.71 3.75 -3.25
CA PHE A 199 -12.58 2.91 -2.82
C PHE A 199 -12.22 3.15 -1.35
N TYR A 200 -12.09 4.42 -0.95
CA TYR A 200 -11.78 4.83 0.40
C TYR A 200 -12.84 4.37 1.40
N ALA A 201 -14.12 4.42 1.02
CA ALA A 201 -15.21 3.91 1.84
C ALA A 201 -15.13 2.38 2.01
N HIS A 202 -14.88 1.66 0.91
CA HIS A 202 -14.80 0.20 0.89
C HIS A 202 -13.67 -0.33 1.73
N ARG A 203 -12.45 0.24 1.66
CA ARG A 203 -11.30 -0.27 2.41
C ARG A 203 -11.36 -0.08 3.93
N ASN A 204 -12.37 0.63 4.46
CA ASN A 204 -12.41 1.02 5.86
C ASN A 204 -12.43 -0.16 6.84
N HIS A 205 -12.96 -1.33 6.45
CA HIS A 205 -12.98 -2.52 7.33
C HIS A 205 -11.58 -3.01 7.70
N TYR A 206 -10.54 -2.70 6.91
CA TYR A 206 -9.17 -3.08 7.24
C TYR A 206 -8.57 -2.24 8.38
N ARG A 207 -9.09 -1.04 8.65
CA ARG A 207 -8.44 -0.07 9.55
C ARG A 207 -8.39 -0.49 11.01
N THR A 208 -9.32 -1.33 11.45
CA THR A 208 -9.45 -1.68 12.87
C THR A 208 -8.24 -2.45 13.40
N TYR A 209 -7.53 -3.18 12.54
CA TYR A 209 -6.47 -4.10 12.97
C TYR A 209 -5.06 -3.51 12.85
N TYR A 210 -4.90 -2.33 12.27
CA TYR A 210 -3.61 -1.72 11.96
C TYR A 210 -3.57 -0.27 12.42
N ARG A 211 -2.47 0.13 13.06
CA ARG A 211 -2.30 1.49 13.59
C ARG A 211 -1.15 2.21 12.89
N PRO A 212 -1.24 3.53 12.71
CA PRO A 212 -0.13 4.33 12.25
C PRO A 212 0.96 4.45 13.33
N VAL A 213 2.21 4.50 12.88
CA VAL A 213 3.38 4.73 13.73
C VAL A 213 4.31 5.75 13.09
N THR A 214 5.17 6.36 13.90
CA THR A 214 6.12 7.39 13.46
C THR A 214 7.55 6.87 13.40
N VAL A 215 7.82 5.71 14.01
CA VAL A 215 9.17 5.17 14.16
C VAL A 215 9.28 3.86 13.40
N ARG A 216 10.30 3.78 12.55
CA ARG A 216 10.69 2.54 11.87
C ARG A 216 11.45 1.63 12.85
N ARG A 217 10.98 0.39 13.00
CA ARG A 217 11.56 -0.65 13.87
C ARG A 217 12.58 -1.50 13.12
N VAL A 218 12.24 -1.91 11.90
CA VAL A 218 13.08 -2.81 11.11
C VAL A 218 14.23 -2.04 10.48
N SER A 219 15.44 -2.28 11.01
CA SER A 219 16.64 -1.54 10.61
C SER A 219 17.10 -1.86 9.18
N ALA A 220 16.85 -3.10 8.72
CA ALA A 220 17.25 -3.60 7.41
C ALA A 220 16.69 -2.77 6.25
N VAL A 221 15.53 -2.12 6.40
CA VAL A 221 14.96 -1.24 5.37
C VAL A 221 15.95 -0.18 4.91
N ARG A 222 16.71 0.41 5.85
CA ARG A 222 17.62 1.50 5.52
C ARG A 222 18.83 1.04 4.73
N THR A 223 19.36 -0.12 5.08
CA THR A 223 20.60 -0.66 4.52
C THR A 223 20.36 -1.50 3.26
N VAL A 224 19.20 -2.16 3.17
CA VAL A 224 18.90 -3.16 2.15
C VAL A 224 17.96 -2.61 1.07
N TYR A 225 16.89 -1.92 1.45
CA TYR A 225 15.87 -1.48 0.49
C TYR A 225 16.18 -0.12 -0.15
N TYR A 226 16.43 0.93 0.64
CA TYR A 226 16.58 2.28 0.06
C TYR A 226 17.65 2.41 -1.04
N PRO A 227 18.81 1.72 -0.97
CA PRO A 227 19.79 1.75 -2.06
C PRO A 227 19.30 1.11 -3.37
N ARG A 228 18.26 0.26 -3.32
CA ARG A 228 17.73 -0.54 -4.43
C ARG A 228 16.32 -0.11 -4.87
N ARG A 229 15.71 0.88 -4.20
CA ARG A 229 14.35 1.31 -4.47
C ARG A 229 14.16 1.75 -5.92
N HIS A 230 13.03 1.39 -6.52
CA HIS A 230 12.62 1.87 -7.83
C HIS A 230 11.73 3.10 -7.71
N SER A 231 12.06 4.11 -8.52
CA SER A 231 11.29 5.35 -8.67
C SER A 231 11.23 5.66 -10.16
N SER A 232 10.03 5.82 -10.71
CA SER A 232 9.85 6.10 -12.13
C SER A 232 9.87 7.60 -12.39
N THR A 233 10.41 8.00 -13.54
CA THR A 233 10.35 9.39 -14.00
C THR A 233 8.93 9.84 -14.36
N LEU A 234 8.01 8.89 -14.53
CA LEU A 234 6.59 9.15 -14.81
C LEU A 234 5.82 9.55 -13.55
N VAL A 235 6.38 9.30 -12.37
CA VAL A 235 5.79 9.69 -11.08
C VAL A 235 6.66 10.78 -10.47
N VAL A 236 6.15 12.01 -10.45
CA VAL A 236 6.90 13.17 -9.97
C VAL A 236 6.27 13.73 -8.71
N HIS A 237 7.07 13.78 -7.65
CA HIS A 237 6.68 14.45 -6.41
C HIS A 237 6.89 15.96 -6.52
N ASN A 238 5.87 16.77 -6.24
CA ASN A 238 5.98 18.22 -6.20
C ASN A 238 5.37 18.80 -4.92
N ARG A 239 5.55 20.11 -4.66
CA ARG A 239 5.03 20.79 -3.46
C ARG A 239 3.49 20.66 -3.28
N ARG A 240 2.77 20.32 -4.35
CA ARG A 240 1.31 20.21 -4.40
C ARG A 240 0.83 18.75 -4.24
N GLY A 241 1.74 17.76 -4.19
CA GLY A 241 1.44 16.32 -4.11
C GLY A 241 2.17 15.53 -5.20
N THR A 242 1.80 14.27 -5.36
CA THR A 242 2.32 13.42 -6.45
C THR A 242 1.60 13.71 -7.76
N THR A 243 2.34 13.65 -8.87
CA THR A 243 1.81 13.91 -10.21
C THR A 243 2.28 12.83 -11.15
N VAL A 244 1.35 12.27 -11.92
CA VAL A 244 1.63 11.26 -12.94
C VAL A 244 1.77 11.90 -14.31
N ILE A 245 2.73 11.43 -15.08
CA ILE A 245 3.10 11.93 -16.39
C ILE A 245 2.90 10.82 -17.43
N HIS A 246 2.03 11.05 -18.40
CA HIS A 246 1.77 10.09 -19.49
C HIS A 246 2.44 10.54 -20.79
N LYS A 247 3.10 9.62 -21.49
CA LYS A 247 3.59 9.84 -22.86
C LYS A 247 2.57 9.26 -23.84
N ASN A 248 1.99 10.09 -24.70
CA ASN A 248 1.11 9.57 -25.76
C ASN A 248 1.93 8.97 -26.92
N LYS A 249 1.27 8.26 -27.85
CA LYS A 249 1.90 7.64 -29.03
C LYS A 249 2.68 8.63 -29.92
N ARG A 250 2.42 9.93 -29.80
CA ARG A 250 3.10 11.00 -30.57
C ARG A 250 4.28 11.61 -29.80
N GLY A 251 4.63 11.07 -28.64
CA GLY A 251 5.69 11.58 -27.76
C GLY A 251 5.28 12.80 -26.92
N ASN A 252 4.04 13.29 -27.04
CA ASN A 252 3.58 14.39 -26.22
C ASN A 252 3.30 13.92 -24.80
N VAL A 253 3.78 14.72 -23.86
CA VAL A 253 3.60 14.48 -22.44
C VAL A 253 2.31 15.15 -21.95
N LYS A 254 1.43 14.37 -21.31
CA LYS A 254 0.25 14.87 -20.60
C LYS A 254 0.46 14.67 -19.10
N THR A 255 0.45 15.77 -18.36
CA THR A 255 0.52 15.74 -16.90
C THR A 255 -0.87 15.57 -16.30
N VAL A 256 -1.07 14.53 -15.51
CA VAL A 256 -2.26 14.37 -14.67
C VAL A 256 -1.92 14.85 -13.27
N LYS A 257 -2.33 16.08 -12.97
CA LYS A 257 -2.16 16.66 -11.62
C LYS A 257 -3.22 16.06 -10.70
N VAL A 258 -2.78 15.39 -9.65
CA VAL A 258 -3.65 15.02 -8.53
C VAL A 258 -3.86 16.28 -7.68
N ARG A 259 -5.10 16.78 -7.61
CA ARG A 259 -5.42 18.06 -6.96
C ARG A 259 -5.92 17.80 -5.55
N ARG A 260 -5.47 18.63 -4.60
CA ARG A 260 -5.99 18.65 -3.22
C ARG A 260 -7.30 19.41 -3.13
N THR A 261 -8.28 18.83 -2.45
CA THR A 261 -9.28 19.62 -1.71
C THR A 261 -8.87 19.63 -0.24
N ARG A 262 -8.90 20.80 0.41
CA ARG A 262 -8.73 20.88 1.87
C ARG A 262 -9.92 20.14 2.50
N VAL A 263 -9.67 18.95 3.05
CA VAL A 263 -10.59 18.37 4.02
C VAL A 263 -10.59 19.31 5.23
N ARG A 264 -11.69 20.03 5.45
CA ARG A 264 -11.93 20.71 6.73
C ARG A 264 -12.05 19.60 7.77
N ARG A 265 -11.11 19.60 8.72
CA ARG A 265 -11.23 18.86 9.98
C ARG A 265 -12.41 19.38 10.78
#